data_AF-A0A382WMD6-F1
#
_entry.id   AF-A0A382WMD6-F1
#
_cell.length_a   1.000
_cell.length_b   1.000
_cell.length_c   1.000
_cell.angle_alpha   90.00
_cell.angle_beta   90.00
_cell.angle_gamma   90.00
#
_symmetry.space_group_name_H-M   'P 1'
#
loop_
_entity.id
_entity.type
_entity.pdbx_description
1 polymer ?
#
loop_
_entity_poly.entity_id
_entity_poly.type
_entity_poly.pdbx_seq_one_letter_code
_entity_poly.pdbx_strand_id
1 'polypeptide(L)'
;DPFYIYKIETVKEDQSANKVLMYDIHFCSKEAYYDSMRKVTKVYNGNPELGVEDIVKSKFFLNSKKRLFVEPTKTKTKMVIPNCSPVQAINLLGKKSESKKYKNSGYLFFETPEGFHYRSIESLLAVDGVTARPTKWWYSPSIKNIRNPRTGVISIQKGMHQVEDWRLDDSVNILDNISYGAYSSKLIEFDPFYKTITTNKFNYIKDWYDHFNTESKDVRSPHYNTPMPLPKATFDGNKKYIAEEYDSVVHLKCSTSNTYGISIDKDSHKNLTQQS
;
A
#
# COMPACT_ATOMS: atom_id res chain seq x y z
N ASP A 1 5.68 -22.18 -6.90
CA ASP A 1 5.76 -22.82 -5.56
C ASP A 1 4.42 -23.42 -5.20
N PRO A 2 4.37 -24.65 -4.67
CA PRO A 2 3.12 -25.28 -4.27
C PRO A 2 2.52 -24.59 -3.05
N PHE A 3 1.19 -24.57 -2.97
CA PHE A 3 0.47 -24.20 -1.76
C PHE A 3 0.40 -25.38 -0.78
N TYR A 4 0.29 -25.06 0.51
CA TYR A 4 0.21 -26.02 1.60
C TYR A 4 -1.19 -25.99 2.19
N ILE A 5 -1.70 -27.15 2.62
CA ILE A 5 -3.00 -27.25 3.29
C ILE A 5 -2.79 -26.93 4.77
N TYR A 6 -3.47 -25.90 5.28
CA TYR A 6 -3.36 -25.51 6.69
C TYR A 6 -4.60 -25.85 7.52
N LYS A 7 -5.77 -26.03 6.89
CA LYS A 7 -7.01 -26.39 7.57
C LYS A 7 -7.89 -27.21 6.63
N ILE A 8 -8.57 -28.20 7.19
CA ILE A 8 -9.69 -28.91 6.57
C ILE A 8 -10.86 -28.70 7.53
N GLU A 9 -11.92 -28.02 7.08
CA GLU A 9 -12.96 -27.51 7.98
C GLU A 9 -14.16 -28.45 8.09
N THR A 10 -14.76 -28.77 6.95
CA THR A 10 -16.01 -29.54 6.94
C THR A 10 -15.76 -30.88 6.27
N VAL A 11 -16.20 -31.95 6.92
CA VAL A 11 -16.47 -33.26 6.30
C VAL A 11 -17.97 -33.48 6.43
N LYS A 12 -18.74 -33.15 5.39
CA LYS A 12 -20.20 -33.35 5.38
C LYS A 12 -20.54 -34.51 4.46
N GLU A 13 -21.34 -35.45 4.96
CA GLU A 13 -22.02 -36.43 4.13
C GLU A 13 -23.18 -35.73 3.41
N ASP A 14 -23.26 -35.87 2.09
CA ASP A 14 -24.39 -35.36 1.32
C ASP A 14 -25.65 -36.14 1.69
N GLN A 15 -26.63 -35.45 2.30
CA GLN A 15 -27.90 -36.07 2.70
C GLN A 15 -28.73 -36.56 1.51
N SER A 16 -28.40 -36.13 0.28
CA SER A 16 -29.12 -36.51 -0.94
C SER A 16 -28.49 -37.70 -1.66
N ALA A 17 -27.21 -37.99 -1.41
CA ALA A 17 -26.44 -39.03 -2.07
C ALA A 17 -25.68 -39.86 -1.03
N ASN A 18 -26.20 -41.05 -0.70
CA ASN A 18 -25.50 -42.02 0.13
C ASN A 18 -24.05 -42.19 -0.36
N LYS A 19 -23.07 -41.92 0.53
CA LYS A 19 -21.61 -42.09 0.37
C LYS A 19 -20.81 -40.98 -0.34
N VAL A 20 -21.31 -39.73 -0.40
CA VAL A 20 -20.48 -38.59 -0.85
C VAL A 20 -20.00 -37.76 0.35
N LEU A 21 -18.68 -37.56 0.46
CA LEU A 21 -18.05 -36.72 1.48
C LEU A 21 -17.58 -35.40 0.84
N MET A 22 -18.06 -34.27 1.37
CA MET A 22 -17.65 -32.93 0.95
C MET A 22 -16.55 -32.40 1.88
N TYR A 23 -15.44 -31.93 1.30
CA TYR A 23 -14.29 -31.38 2.01
C TYR A 23 -14.06 -29.90 1.67
N ASP A 24 -13.97 -29.07 2.70
CA ASP A 24 -13.49 -27.69 2.55
C ASP A 24 -12.00 -27.64 2.91
N ILE A 25 -11.14 -27.50 1.89
CA ILE A 25 -9.67 -27.50 2.02
C ILE A 25 -9.14 -26.08 1.87
N HIS A 26 -8.44 -25.60 2.91
CA HIS A 26 -7.85 -24.26 2.92
C HIS A 26 -6.35 -24.31 2.65
N PHE A 27 -5.92 -23.49 1.69
CA PHE A 27 -4.53 -23.43 1.23
C PHE A 27 -3.83 -22.15 1.71
N CYS A 28 -2.52 -22.23 1.95
CA CYS A 28 -1.67 -21.08 2.23
C CYS A 28 -0.29 -21.22 1.61
N SER A 29 0.39 -20.08 1.45
CA SER A 29 1.78 -20.01 1.02
C SER A 29 2.71 -20.58 2.10
N LYS A 30 3.84 -21.19 1.70
CA LYS A 30 4.89 -21.66 2.63
C LYS A 30 5.31 -20.58 3.63
N GLU A 31 5.37 -19.34 3.14
CA GLU A 31 5.74 -18.16 3.89
C GLU A 31 4.80 -17.88 5.08
N ALA A 32 3.52 -18.27 5.00
CA ALA A 32 2.57 -18.10 6.10
C ALA A 32 2.95 -18.96 7.33
N TYR A 33 3.46 -20.17 7.12
CA TYR A 33 4.00 -21.00 8.20
C TYR A 33 5.23 -20.35 8.84
N TYR A 34 6.16 -19.87 8.02
CA TYR A 34 7.36 -19.21 8.54
C TYR A 34 7.03 -17.91 9.25
N ASP A 35 6.06 -17.13 8.78
CA ASP A 35 5.58 -15.94 9.48
C ASP A 35 5.03 -16.26 10.86
N SER A 36 4.30 -17.37 10.97
CA SER A 36 3.73 -17.84 12.24
C SER A 36 4.80 -18.37 13.21
N MET A 37 5.78 -19.11 12.69
CA MET A 37 6.81 -19.78 13.49
C MET A 37 7.98 -18.87 13.90
N ARG A 38 8.29 -17.84 13.10
CA ARG A 38 9.51 -17.04 13.26
C ARG A 38 9.20 -15.63 13.69
N LYS A 39 10.19 -14.99 14.29
CA LYS A 39 10.11 -13.60 14.73
C LYS A 39 11.35 -12.84 14.27
N VAL A 40 11.16 -11.55 14.01
CA VAL A 40 12.24 -10.64 13.64
C VAL A 40 12.60 -9.83 14.88
N THR A 41 13.89 -9.70 15.17
CA THR A 41 14.40 -8.77 16.18
C THR A 41 15.74 -8.29 15.66
N LYS A 42 15.71 -7.19 14.90
CA LYS A 42 16.87 -6.69 14.16
C LYS A 42 16.74 -5.19 13.94
N VAL A 43 17.88 -4.52 13.84
CA VAL A 43 17.96 -3.12 13.45
C VAL A 43 18.31 -3.04 11.97
N TYR A 44 17.50 -2.32 11.21
CA TYR A 44 17.76 -2.02 9.80
C TYR A 44 18.19 -0.56 9.67
N ASN A 45 19.31 -0.34 8.98
CA ASN A 45 19.86 0.99 8.72
C ASN A 45 19.79 1.27 7.22
N GLY A 46 19.34 2.48 6.85
CA GLY A 46 19.34 2.93 5.47
C GLY A 46 17.95 2.85 4.83
N ASN A 47 17.90 2.37 3.58
CA ASN A 47 16.64 2.27 2.85
C ASN A 47 15.80 1.08 3.38
N PRO A 48 14.50 1.29 3.70
CA PRO A 48 13.62 0.23 4.17
C PRO A 48 13.56 -1.00 3.26
N GLU A 49 13.72 -0.81 1.94
CA GLU A 49 13.74 -1.89 0.94
C GLU A 49 14.77 -2.99 1.23
N LEU A 50 15.95 -2.64 1.77
CA LEU A 50 16.98 -3.61 2.14
C LEU A 50 16.54 -4.48 3.31
N GLY A 51 15.80 -3.90 4.25
CA GLY A 51 15.22 -4.65 5.37
C GLY A 51 14.14 -5.61 4.90
N VAL A 52 13.29 -5.19 3.96
CA VAL A 52 12.27 -6.06 3.37
C VAL A 52 12.91 -7.21 2.60
N GLU A 53 13.96 -6.94 1.82
CA GLU A 53 14.71 -7.98 1.10
C GLU A 53 15.31 -9.02 2.06
N ASP A 54 15.95 -8.58 3.14
CA ASP A 54 16.49 -9.48 4.18
C ASP A 54 15.39 -10.33 4.82
N ILE A 55 14.26 -9.73 5.22
CA ILE A 55 13.15 -10.46 5.86
C ILE A 55 12.53 -11.49 4.91
N VAL A 56 12.38 -11.15 3.63
CA VAL A 56 11.76 -12.04 2.63
C VAL A 56 12.71 -13.18 2.24
N LYS A 57 13.99 -12.88 2.02
CA LYS A 57 14.96 -13.84 1.46
C LYS A 57 15.74 -14.64 2.49
N SER A 58 15.93 -14.11 3.70
CA SER A 58 16.75 -14.77 4.71
C SER A 58 16.17 -16.12 5.13
N LYS A 59 17.07 -17.11 5.25
CA LYS A 59 16.74 -18.45 5.77
C LYS A 59 16.20 -18.43 7.19
N PHE A 60 16.51 -17.38 7.97
CA PHE A 60 16.06 -17.21 9.35
C PHE A 60 14.66 -16.59 9.48
N PHE A 61 14.12 -15.99 8.40
CA PHE A 61 12.84 -15.27 8.39
C PHE A 61 11.83 -15.92 7.45
N LEU A 62 11.41 -15.31 6.33
CA LEU A 62 10.42 -15.94 5.44
C LEU A 62 11.00 -17.02 4.53
N ASN A 63 12.31 -17.00 4.27
CA ASN A 63 13.00 -17.98 3.41
C ASN A 63 12.26 -18.21 2.07
N SER A 64 11.76 -17.12 1.46
CA SER A 64 10.97 -17.20 0.24
C SER A 64 11.86 -17.29 -1.00
N LYS A 65 11.51 -18.22 -1.88
CA LYS A 65 12.12 -18.36 -3.21
C LYS A 65 11.42 -17.50 -4.27
N LYS A 66 10.22 -16.97 -3.97
CA LYS A 66 9.41 -16.16 -4.89
C LYS A 66 10.13 -14.88 -5.26
N ARG A 67 9.80 -14.31 -6.43
CA ARG A 67 10.36 -13.01 -6.84
C ARG A 67 9.87 -11.94 -5.88
N LEU A 68 10.72 -10.95 -5.59
CA LEU A 68 10.37 -9.80 -4.78
C LEU A 68 10.50 -8.55 -5.64
N PHE A 69 9.39 -7.85 -5.83
CA PHE A 69 9.31 -6.61 -6.59
C PHE A 69 9.25 -5.43 -5.64
N VAL A 70 10.38 -4.73 -5.51
CA VAL A 70 10.48 -3.56 -4.62
C VAL A 70 10.45 -2.27 -5.44
N GLU A 71 9.64 -1.32 -5.01
CA GLU A 71 9.71 0.06 -5.46
C GLU A 71 10.75 0.86 -4.64
N PRO A 72 11.60 1.67 -5.29
CA PRO A 72 12.64 2.41 -4.60
C PRO A 72 12.06 3.47 -3.65
N THR A 73 12.62 3.50 -2.44
CA THR A 73 12.25 4.43 -1.37
C THR A 73 13.16 5.66 -1.34
N LYS A 74 12.61 6.81 -0.92
CA LYS A 74 13.39 8.05 -0.65
C LYS A 74 13.91 8.09 0.79
N THR A 75 13.17 7.48 1.71
CA THR A 75 13.45 7.53 3.15
C THR A 75 14.71 6.74 3.49
N LYS A 76 15.63 7.39 4.20
CA LYS A 76 16.75 6.73 4.87
C LYS A 76 16.52 6.83 6.37
N THR A 77 16.30 5.71 7.03
CA THR A 77 16.08 5.72 8.48
C THR A 77 16.72 4.51 9.15
N LYS A 78 17.03 4.68 10.43
CA LYS A 78 17.44 3.59 11.30
C LYS A 78 16.19 3.12 12.05
N MET A 79 15.74 1.90 11.75
CA MET A 79 14.54 1.35 12.35
C MET A 79 14.85 0.09 13.15
N VAL A 80 14.41 0.07 14.41
CA VAL A 80 14.51 -1.09 15.29
C VAL A 80 13.23 -1.89 15.15
N ILE A 81 13.33 -3.14 14.70
CA ILE A 81 12.21 -4.07 14.67
C ILE A 81 12.10 -4.75 16.04
N PRO A 82 10.98 -4.57 16.77
CA PRO A 82 10.71 -5.32 17.99
C PRO A 82 10.40 -6.78 17.67
N ASN A 83 10.20 -7.63 18.68
CA ASN A 83 9.82 -9.03 18.50
C ASN A 83 8.43 -9.18 17.85
N CYS A 84 8.35 -9.14 16.52
CA CYS A 84 7.13 -9.28 15.75
C CYS A 84 7.29 -10.29 14.60
N SER A 85 6.18 -10.71 13.99
CA SER A 85 6.25 -11.62 12.84
C SER A 85 6.96 -10.95 11.64
N PRO A 86 7.60 -11.72 10.74
CA PRO A 86 8.19 -11.20 9.51
C PRO A 86 7.29 -10.25 8.70
N VAL A 87 6.02 -10.59 8.48
CA VAL A 87 5.05 -9.77 7.75
C VAL A 87 4.72 -8.50 8.55
N GLN A 88 4.57 -8.59 9.86
CA GLN A 88 4.39 -7.40 10.72
C GLN A 88 5.61 -6.48 10.66
N ALA A 89 6.82 -7.05 10.67
CA ALA A 89 8.07 -6.28 10.53
C ALA A 89 8.13 -5.53 9.20
N ILE A 90 7.74 -6.19 8.10
CA ILE A 90 7.64 -5.56 6.78
C ILE A 90 6.59 -4.44 6.79
N ASN A 91 5.44 -4.65 7.43
CA ASN A 91 4.41 -3.61 7.55
C ASN A 91 4.89 -2.40 8.36
N LEU A 92 5.71 -2.62 9.41
CA LEU A 92 6.34 -1.52 10.16
C LEU A 92 7.31 -0.73 9.26
N LEU A 93 8.10 -1.42 8.43
CA LEU A 93 8.98 -0.77 7.45
C LEU A 93 8.14 0.01 6.42
N GLY A 94 7.02 -0.57 6.00
CA GLY A 94 6.06 0.03 5.08
C GLY A 94 5.49 1.35 5.56
N LYS A 95 5.10 1.42 6.84
CA LYS A 95 4.58 2.65 7.47
C LYS A 95 5.59 3.81 7.52
N LYS A 96 6.89 3.52 7.46
CA LYS A 96 7.96 4.52 7.49
C LYS A 96 8.55 4.80 6.11
N SER A 97 8.07 4.13 5.07
CA SER A 97 8.61 4.24 3.72
C SER A 97 7.87 5.32 2.93
N GLU A 98 8.64 6.23 2.33
CA GLU A 98 8.15 7.20 1.36
C GLU A 98 8.69 6.86 -0.03
N SER A 99 7.84 7.02 -1.04
CA SER A 99 8.22 6.70 -2.41
C SER A 99 9.26 7.68 -2.94
N LYS A 100 10.19 7.17 -3.75
CA LYS A 100 11.10 8.02 -4.52
C LYS A 100 10.43 8.62 -5.76
N LYS A 101 9.45 7.92 -6.33
CA LYS A 101 8.79 8.30 -7.59
C LYS A 101 7.50 9.09 -7.38
N TYR A 102 6.83 8.86 -6.26
CA TYR A 102 5.49 9.36 -5.97
C TYR A 102 5.51 10.24 -4.72
N LYS A 103 4.62 11.25 -4.63
CA LYS A 103 4.47 12.09 -3.44
C LYS A 103 3.59 11.41 -2.39
N ASN A 104 3.89 10.15 -2.07
CA ASN A 104 3.09 9.36 -1.15
C ASN A 104 3.95 8.73 -0.03
N SER A 105 3.30 8.50 1.10
CA SER A 105 3.82 7.79 2.25
C SER A 105 3.05 6.49 2.46
N GLY A 106 3.75 5.45 2.90
CA GLY A 106 3.14 4.16 3.15
C GLY A 106 3.30 3.20 1.97
N TYR A 107 3.89 2.05 2.27
CA TYR A 107 4.04 0.94 1.34
C TYR A 107 3.16 -0.22 1.77
N LEU A 108 2.62 -0.92 0.78
CA LEU A 108 1.88 -2.16 0.93
C LEU A 108 2.79 -3.34 0.58
N PHE A 109 2.67 -4.39 1.39
CA PHE A 109 3.28 -5.68 1.12
C PHE A 109 2.19 -6.71 0.82
N PHE A 110 2.22 -7.29 -0.38
CA PHE A 110 1.23 -8.27 -0.81
C PHE A 110 1.84 -9.31 -1.75
N GLU A 111 1.14 -10.42 -1.91
CA GLU A 111 1.54 -11.53 -2.77
C GLU A 111 0.63 -11.59 -4.01
N THR A 112 1.22 -11.83 -5.17
CA THR A 112 0.54 -12.20 -6.42
C THR A 112 1.11 -13.52 -6.94
N PRO A 113 0.51 -14.15 -7.96
CA PRO A 113 1.10 -15.33 -8.60
C PRO A 113 2.52 -15.12 -9.15
N GLU A 114 2.92 -13.86 -9.42
CA GLU A 114 4.26 -13.52 -9.89
C GLU A 114 5.30 -13.45 -8.74
N GLY A 115 4.84 -13.17 -7.52
CA GLY A 115 5.66 -13.08 -6.33
C GLY A 115 5.20 -12.02 -5.34
N PHE A 116 6.12 -11.60 -4.46
CA PHE A 116 5.86 -10.56 -3.48
C PHE A 116 6.09 -9.17 -4.06
N HIS A 117 5.24 -8.23 -3.68
CA HIS A 117 5.32 -6.84 -4.06
C HIS A 117 5.44 -5.97 -2.82
N TYR A 118 6.36 -5.03 -2.84
CA TYR A 118 6.54 -3.98 -1.85
C TYR A 118 6.49 -2.62 -2.56
N ARG A 119 5.32 -1.99 -2.57
CA ARG A 119 5.03 -0.81 -3.39
C ARG A 119 4.08 0.16 -2.69
N SER A 120 4.19 1.44 -3.02
CA SER A 120 3.23 2.46 -2.57
C SER A 120 1.87 2.29 -3.26
N ILE A 121 0.81 2.85 -2.67
CA ILE A 121 -0.54 2.81 -3.25
C ILE A 121 -0.55 3.52 -4.62
N GLU A 122 0.14 4.65 -4.76
CA GLU A 122 0.21 5.38 -6.03
C GLU A 122 0.91 4.60 -7.14
N SER A 123 1.90 3.77 -6.80
CA SER A 123 2.55 2.85 -7.74
C SER A 123 1.61 1.77 -8.30
N LEU A 124 0.50 1.50 -7.61
CA LEU A 124 -0.58 0.65 -8.13
C LEU A 124 -1.45 1.42 -9.12
N LEU A 125 -1.68 2.72 -8.88
CA LEU A 125 -2.53 3.58 -9.71
C LEU A 125 -1.80 4.16 -10.92
N ALA A 126 -0.47 4.25 -10.88
CA ALA A 126 0.34 4.89 -11.90
C ALA A 126 1.54 4.04 -12.34
N VAL A 127 2.02 4.36 -13.54
CA VAL A 127 3.22 3.79 -14.13
C VAL A 127 4.27 4.89 -14.21
N ASP A 128 5.42 4.59 -13.60
CA ASP A 128 6.63 5.42 -13.63
C ASP A 128 6.50 6.87 -13.13
N GLY A 129 5.53 7.17 -12.25
CA GLY A 129 5.40 8.52 -11.70
C GLY A 129 4.73 9.53 -12.60
N VAL A 130 4.37 9.17 -13.84
CA VAL A 130 3.93 10.14 -14.86
C VAL A 130 2.53 9.82 -15.39
N THR A 131 2.22 8.54 -15.54
CA THR A 131 1.08 8.09 -16.35
C THR A 131 0.13 7.28 -15.48
N ALA A 132 -1.19 7.56 -15.54
CA ALA A 132 -2.17 6.67 -14.92
C ALA A 132 -2.07 5.26 -15.52
N ARG A 133 -2.18 4.24 -14.67
CA ARG A 133 -2.09 2.85 -15.09
C ARG A 133 -3.30 2.52 -15.96
N PRO A 134 -3.11 2.05 -17.21
CA PRO A 134 -4.23 1.71 -18.07
C PRO A 134 -5.00 0.51 -17.52
N THR A 135 -6.32 0.56 -17.65
CA THR A 135 -7.21 -0.56 -17.27
C THR A 135 -6.94 -1.76 -18.17
N LYS A 136 -6.51 -2.87 -17.57
CA LYS A 136 -6.30 -4.14 -18.29
C LYS A 136 -7.56 -4.99 -18.36
N TRP A 137 -8.36 -4.98 -17.29
CA TRP A 137 -9.61 -5.72 -17.16
C TRP A 137 -10.68 -4.83 -16.55
N TRP A 138 -11.91 -4.97 -17.05
CA TRP A 138 -13.08 -4.31 -16.51
C TRP A 138 -13.95 -5.35 -15.83
N TYR A 139 -14.39 -5.08 -14.61
CA TYR A 139 -15.28 -5.95 -13.85
C TYR A 139 -16.61 -5.26 -13.62
N SER A 140 -17.71 -6.01 -13.67
CA SER A 140 -19.05 -5.45 -13.45
C SER A 140 -19.93 -6.39 -12.62
N PRO A 141 -20.79 -5.82 -11.75
CA PRO A 141 -21.83 -6.59 -11.11
C PRO A 141 -22.84 -7.04 -12.18
N SER A 142 -22.92 -8.34 -12.43
CA SER A 142 -23.86 -8.91 -13.38
C SER A 142 -24.31 -10.29 -12.94
N ILE A 143 -25.47 -10.73 -13.42
CA ILE A 143 -26.06 -12.02 -13.06
C ILE A 143 -25.13 -13.15 -13.56
N LYS A 144 -24.83 -14.13 -12.71
CA LYS A 144 -23.96 -15.28 -13.06
C LYS A 144 -24.65 -16.21 -14.07
N ASN A 145 -23.86 -16.94 -14.86
CA ASN A 145 -24.31 -18.01 -15.77
C ASN A 145 -25.30 -17.59 -16.88
N ILE A 146 -25.25 -16.34 -17.35
CA ILE A 146 -26.07 -15.90 -18.49
C ILE A 146 -25.63 -16.63 -19.76
N ARG A 147 -26.53 -17.43 -20.33
CA ARG A 147 -26.36 -18.03 -21.66
C ARG A 147 -26.70 -17.01 -22.72
N ASN A 148 -25.93 -16.98 -23.81
CA ASN A 148 -26.29 -16.16 -24.95
C ASN A 148 -27.66 -16.63 -25.50
N PRO A 149 -28.67 -15.76 -25.62
CA PRO A 149 -30.01 -16.14 -26.08
C PRO A 149 -30.03 -16.78 -27.47
N ARG A 150 -29.04 -16.46 -28.34
CA ARG A 150 -28.97 -16.97 -29.72
C ARG A 150 -28.19 -18.27 -29.86
N THR A 151 -27.18 -18.50 -29.03
CA THR A 151 -26.28 -19.66 -29.17
C THR A 151 -26.37 -20.67 -28.02
N GLY A 152 -27.00 -20.30 -26.90
CA GLY A 152 -27.08 -21.15 -25.70
C GLY A 152 -25.74 -21.35 -24.98
N VAL A 153 -24.63 -20.83 -25.50
CA VAL A 153 -23.28 -20.99 -24.94
C VAL A 153 -23.02 -19.94 -23.87
N ILE A 154 -22.35 -20.36 -22.79
CA ILE A 154 -21.86 -19.49 -21.72
C ILE A 154 -20.55 -18.84 -22.16
N SER A 155 -20.48 -17.51 -22.15
CA SER A 155 -19.24 -16.80 -22.46
C SER A 155 -18.31 -16.80 -21.25
N ILE A 156 -17.28 -17.65 -21.26
CA ILE A 156 -16.28 -17.78 -20.17
C ILE A 156 -15.64 -16.42 -19.85
N GLN A 157 -15.26 -15.66 -20.86
CA GLN A 157 -14.66 -14.32 -20.69
C GLN A 157 -15.58 -13.36 -19.94
N LYS A 158 -16.90 -13.39 -20.22
CA LYS A 158 -17.87 -12.58 -19.48
C LYS A 158 -17.98 -13.04 -18.04
N GLY A 159 -17.99 -14.36 -17.81
CA GLY A 159 -17.97 -14.96 -16.48
C GLY A 159 -16.77 -14.52 -15.65
N MET A 160 -15.58 -14.45 -16.25
CA MET A 160 -14.35 -13.99 -15.58
C MET A 160 -14.41 -12.51 -15.17
N HIS A 161 -15.17 -11.68 -15.87
CA HIS A 161 -15.32 -10.25 -15.54
C HIS A 161 -16.46 -9.97 -14.54
N GLN A 162 -17.13 -11.01 -14.03
CA GLN A 162 -18.23 -10.82 -13.08
C GLN A 162 -17.69 -10.64 -11.66
N VAL A 163 -18.21 -9.63 -10.99
CA VAL A 163 -17.94 -9.39 -9.57
C VAL A 163 -18.85 -10.29 -8.73
N GLU A 164 -18.30 -10.97 -7.73
CA GLU A 164 -19.07 -11.82 -6.83
C GLU A 164 -19.81 -11.02 -5.76
N ASP A 165 -19.10 -10.14 -5.04
CA ASP A 165 -19.66 -9.17 -4.11
C ASP A 165 -18.82 -7.88 -4.23
N TRP A 166 -19.48 -6.74 -4.17
CA TRP A 166 -18.80 -5.45 -4.02
C TRP A 166 -19.65 -4.55 -3.14
N ARG A 167 -18.97 -3.83 -2.26
CA ARG A 167 -19.59 -2.85 -1.37
C ARG A 167 -18.67 -1.64 -1.28
N LEU A 168 -19.26 -0.46 -1.35
CA LEU A 168 -18.59 0.78 -0.97
C LEU A 168 -18.90 1.00 0.51
N ASP A 169 -17.87 0.99 1.34
CA ASP A 169 -18.01 1.20 2.78
C ASP A 169 -17.91 2.71 3.07
N ASP A 170 -18.99 3.29 3.59
CA ASP A 170 -19.16 4.66 4.14
C ASP A 170 -18.33 5.81 3.54
N SER A 171 -18.00 5.74 2.24
CA SER A 171 -17.14 6.71 1.57
C SER A 171 -17.73 8.13 1.51
N VAL A 172 -19.02 8.27 1.81
CA VAL A 172 -19.78 9.52 1.78
C VAL A 172 -19.93 10.14 3.18
N ASN A 173 -19.46 9.48 4.24
CA ASN A 173 -19.51 10.05 5.59
C ASN A 173 -18.47 11.17 5.76
N ILE A 174 -18.89 12.40 5.48
CA ILE A 174 -18.03 13.59 5.54
C ILE A 174 -17.49 13.83 6.95
N LEU A 175 -18.30 13.59 8.00
CA LEU A 175 -17.88 13.87 9.38
C LEU A 175 -16.77 12.92 9.85
N ASP A 176 -16.88 11.65 9.51
CA ASP A 176 -15.84 10.67 9.81
C ASP A 176 -14.57 10.97 8.99
N ASN A 177 -14.73 11.30 7.71
CA ASN A 177 -13.61 11.69 6.85
C ASN A 177 -12.88 12.95 7.36
N ILE A 178 -13.60 13.94 7.90
CA ILE A 178 -13.00 15.10 8.58
C ILE A 178 -12.25 14.64 9.82
N SER A 179 -12.86 13.79 10.64
CA SER A 179 -12.26 13.29 11.89
C SER A 179 -11.01 12.45 11.66
N TYR A 180 -10.94 11.74 10.53
CA TYR A 180 -9.76 10.99 10.10
C TYR A 180 -8.73 11.84 9.35
N GLY A 181 -9.03 13.11 9.04
CA GLY A 181 -8.11 14.02 8.35
C GLY A 181 -8.00 13.78 6.84
N ALA A 182 -8.99 13.13 6.24
CA ALA A 182 -8.99 12.80 4.81
C ALA A 182 -9.06 14.03 3.90
N TYR A 183 -9.67 15.13 4.36
CA TYR A 183 -9.81 16.36 3.56
C TYR A 183 -8.77 17.43 3.91
N SER A 184 -8.33 17.49 5.16
CA SER A 184 -7.34 18.45 5.64
C SER A 184 -6.68 17.92 6.89
N SER A 185 -5.38 18.14 7.00
CA SER A 185 -4.65 17.85 8.23
C SER A 185 -3.41 18.75 8.34
N LYS A 186 -2.87 18.81 9.55
CA LYS A 186 -1.67 19.59 9.87
C LYS A 186 -0.66 18.72 10.57
N LEU A 187 0.54 18.63 10.01
CA LEU A 187 1.67 17.96 10.62
C LEU A 187 2.61 19.00 11.23
N ILE A 188 2.75 18.96 12.55
CA ILE A 188 3.73 19.73 13.30
C ILE A 188 4.94 18.83 13.54
N GLU A 189 6.04 19.15 12.87
CA GLU A 189 7.30 18.46 13.07
C GLU A 189 8.19 19.28 14.00
N PHE A 190 8.69 18.64 15.05
CA PHE A 190 9.67 19.23 15.96
C PHE A 190 11.02 18.54 15.77
N ASP A 191 12.04 19.35 15.49
CA ASP A 191 13.43 18.91 15.49
C ASP A 191 14.09 19.27 16.83
N PRO A 192 14.39 18.29 17.70
CA PRO A 192 15.01 18.55 18.99
C PRO A 192 16.47 19.01 18.88
N PHE A 193 17.15 18.71 17.77
CA PHE A 193 18.56 19.06 17.57
C PHE A 193 18.69 20.55 17.24
N TYR A 194 17.95 21.02 16.24
CA TYR A 194 17.94 22.44 15.85
C TYR A 194 16.92 23.28 16.64
N LYS A 195 16.08 22.65 17.46
CA LYS A 195 14.95 23.26 18.18
C LYS A 195 14.01 24.02 17.24
N THR A 196 13.82 23.50 16.04
CA THR A 196 12.94 24.11 15.04
C THR A 196 11.59 23.40 15.04
N ILE A 197 10.53 24.17 14.78
CA ILE A 197 9.18 23.65 14.58
C ILE A 197 8.78 23.98 13.15
N THR A 198 8.52 22.97 12.34
CA THR A 198 7.99 23.12 10.98
C THR A 198 6.54 22.66 10.96
N THR A 199 5.71 23.37 10.21
CA THR A 199 4.29 23.04 10.07
C THR A 199 3.99 22.78 8.61
N ASN A 200 3.67 21.53 8.30
CA ASN A 200 3.21 21.11 6.99
C ASN A 200 1.69 20.97 7.03
N LYS A 201 1.02 21.41 5.97
CA LYS A 201 -0.44 21.39 5.86
C LYS A 201 -0.83 20.58 4.63
N PHE A 202 -1.78 19.67 4.81
CA PHE A 202 -2.39 18.91 3.74
C PHE A 202 -3.73 19.56 3.37
N ASN A 203 -3.96 19.76 2.08
CA ASN A 203 -5.20 20.30 1.54
C ASN A 203 -5.66 19.42 0.39
N TYR A 204 -6.70 18.61 0.61
CA TYR A 204 -7.17 17.66 -0.39
C TYR A 204 -7.50 18.31 -1.74
N ILE A 205 -8.09 19.51 -1.75
CA ILE A 205 -8.48 20.19 -3.01
C ILE A 205 -7.25 20.65 -3.81
N LYS A 206 -6.18 21.09 -3.13
CA LYS A 206 -4.94 21.55 -3.78
C LYS A 206 -4.06 20.38 -4.16
N ASP A 207 -3.91 19.42 -3.25
CA ASP A 207 -3.02 18.27 -3.39
C ASP A 207 -3.62 17.19 -4.30
N TRP A 208 -4.93 17.22 -4.59
CA TRP A 208 -5.61 16.29 -5.51
C TRP A 208 -4.88 16.08 -6.85
N TYR A 209 -4.30 17.16 -7.39
CA TYR A 209 -3.58 17.15 -8.67
C TYR A 209 -2.15 16.63 -8.58
N ASP A 210 -1.62 16.47 -7.36
CA ASP A 210 -0.29 15.90 -7.13
C ASP A 210 -0.34 14.37 -6.96
N HIS A 211 -1.54 13.82 -6.72
CA HIS A 211 -1.78 12.41 -6.47
C HIS A 211 -2.49 11.73 -7.64
N PHE A 212 -2.23 10.43 -7.81
CA PHE A 212 -2.96 9.60 -8.76
C PHE A 212 -4.21 9.01 -8.12
N ASN A 213 -5.34 9.10 -8.81
CA ASN A 213 -6.65 8.66 -8.34
C ASN A 213 -7.26 7.63 -9.28
N THR A 214 -8.17 6.79 -8.78
CA THR A 214 -8.86 5.76 -9.58
C THR A 214 -9.78 6.33 -10.66
N GLU A 215 -10.20 7.58 -10.51
CA GLU A 215 -11.08 8.33 -11.41
C GLU A 215 -10.37 8.88 -12.67
N SER A 216 -9.05 8.64 -12.82
CA SER A 216 -8.29 9.16 -13.97
C SER A 216 -8.78 8.54 -15.28
N LYS A 217 -9.40 9.35 -16.14
CA LYS A 217 -9.95 8.91 -17.43
C LYS A 217 -8.91 8.85 -18.55
N ASP A 218 -7.82 9.62 -18.43
CA ASP A 218 -6.79 9.72 -19.46
C ASP A 218 -5.41 9.33 -18.92
N VAL A 219 -4.77 8.40 -19.64
CA VAL A 219 -3.41 7.93 -19.45
C VAL A 219 -2.41 9.11 -19.55
N ARG A 220 -2.68 10.09 -20.42
CA ARG A 220 -1.77 11.22 -20.71
C ARG A 220 -2.00 12.48 -19.86
N SER A 221 -3.13 12.57 -19.17
CA SER A 221 -3.48 13.74 -18.35
C SER A 221 -4.23 13.30 -17.10
N PRO A 222 -3.56 12.55 -16.20
CA PRO A 222 -4.19 11.90 -15.05
C PRO A 222 -4.84 12.89 -14.07
N HIS A 223 -4.45 14.16 -14.12
CA HIS A 223 -4.88 15.19 -13.19
C HIS A 223 -5.93 16.16 -13.79
N TYR A 224 -6.13 16.18 -15.11
CA TYR A 224 -7.09 17.11 -15.71
C TYR A 224 -8.50 16.50 -15.76
N ASN A 225 -9.48 17.28 -15.27
CA ASN A 225 -10.91 16.96 -15.38
C ASN A 225 -11.34 15.66 -14.67
N THR A 226 -10.59 15.25 -13.63
CA THR A 226 -11.01 14.15 -12.75
C THR A 226 -12.07 14.65 -11.76
N PRO A 227 -13.23 13.98 -11.67
CA PRO A 227 -14.23 14.34 -10.67
C PRO A 227 -13.62 14.14 -9.28
N MET A 228 -13.73 15.18 -8.45
CA MET A 228 -13.32 15.11 -7.05
C MET A 228 -14.53 14.73 -6.21
N PRO A 229 -14.43 13.74 -5.29
CA PRO A 229 -15.52 13.34 -4.41
C PRO A 229 -16.02 14.48 -3.52
N LEU A 230 -15.12 15.36 -3.08
CA LEU A 230 -15.46 16.52 -2.26
C LEU A 230 -15.88 17.70 -3.16
N PRO A 231 -17.10 18.27 -3.01
CA PRO A 231 -17.46 19.48 -3.73
C PRO A 231 -16.72 20.71 -3.18
N LYS A 232 -16.38 21.66 -4.06
CA LYS A 232 -15.83 22.96 -3.66
C LYS A 232 -16.96 23.86 -3.15
N ALA A 233 -17.38 23.63 -1.91
CA ALA A 233 -18.43 24.42 -1.25
C ALA A 233 -17.87 25.17 -0.05
N THR A 234 -18.27 26.44 0.10
CA THR A 234 -18.05 27.21 1.33
C THR A 234 -19.06 26.79 2.38
N PHE A 235 -18.64 26.70 3.63
CA PHE A 235 -19.51 26.32 4.76
C PHE A 235 -19.90 27.56 5.57
N ASP A 236 -21.20 27.72 5.85
CA ASP A 236 -21.73 28.69 6.82
C ASP A 236 -21.24 30.15 6.64
N GLY A 237 -21.26 30.65 5.40
CA GLY A 237 -20.86 32.04 5.09
C GLY A 237 -19.34 32.32 5.22
N ASN A 238 -18.55 31.37 5.70
CA ASN A 238 -17.09 31.48 5.70
C ASN A 238 -16.55 31.35 4.28
N LYS A 239 -15.57 32.17 3.90
CA LYS A 239 -14.88 32.11 2.59
C LYS A 239 -13.90 30.94 2.48
N LYS A 240 -14.01 29.92 3.33
CA LYS A 240 -13.11 28.77 3.40
C LYS A 240 -13.82 27.50 2.96
N TYR A 241 -13.06 26.61 2.32
CA TYR A 241 -13.52 25.25 2.03
C TYR A 241 -13.24 24.32 3.21
N ILE A 242 -13.94 23.19 3.27
CA ILE A 242 -13.69 22.13 4.28
C ILE A 242 -12.21 21.70 4.27
N ALA A 243 -11.59 21.59 3.09
CA ALA A 243 -10.18 21.23 2.95
C ALA A 243 -9.18 22.31 3.43
N GLU A 244 -9.65 23.47 3.87
CA GLU A 244 -8.82 24.55 4.43
C GLU A 244 -8.87 24.61 5.96
N GLU A 245 -9.65 23.74 6.60
CA GLU A 245 -9.73 23.61 8.06
C GLU A 245 -8.63 22.69 8.59
N TYR A 246 -7.38 23.14 8.48
CA TYR A 246 -6.18 22.36 8.81
C TYR A 246 -6.09 21.89 10.26
N ASP A 247 -6.79 22.56 11.19
CA ASP A 247 -6.76 22.23 12.61
C ASP A 247 -7.76 21.12 13.00
N SER A 248 -8.52 20.58 12.02
CA SER A 248 -9.40 19.42 12.21
C SER A 248 -8.66 18.18 12.73
N VAL A 249 -7.50 17.87 12.15
CA VAL A 249 -6.60 16.81 12.62
C VAL A 249 -5.17 17.31 12.65
N VAL A 250 -4.58 17.25 13.85
CA VAL A 250 -3.20 17.69 14.10
C VAL A 250 -2.33 16.48 14.44
N HIS A 251 -1.33 16.23 13.60
CA HIS A 251 -0.32 15.21 13.83
C HIS A 251 0.95 15.85 14.40
N LEU A 252 1.54 15.20 15.39
CA LEU A 252 2.82 15.58 15.96
C LEU A 252 3.88 14.53 15.60
N LYS A 253 5.01 14.97 15.07
CA LYS A 253 6.14 14.10 14.76
C LYS A 253 7.43 14.72 15.27
N CYS A 254 8.26 13.91 15.92
CA CYS A 254 9.65 14.25 16.17
C CYS A 254 10.49 13.76 14.98
N SER A 255 11.23 14.66 14.35
CA SER A 255 12.09 14.34 13.21
C SER A 255 13.44 15.03 13.39
N THR A 256 14.52 14.27 13.38
CA THR A 256 15.88 14.82 13.33
C THR A 256 16.66 14.10 12.24
N SER A 257 17.35 14.86 11.39
CA SER A 257 18.30 14.30 10.43
C SER A 257 19.66 14.01 11.09
N ASN A 258 19.96 14.67 12.21
CA ASN A 258 21.26 14.63 12.86
C ASN A 258 21.17 14.04 14.26
N THR A 259 22.07 13.11 14.54
CA THR A 259 22.29 12.56 15.88
C THR A 259 23.64 13.01 16.39
N TYR A 260 23.72 13.38 17.67
CA TYR A 260 24.99 13.72 18.30
C TYR A 260 25.98 12.55 18.17
N GLY A 261 27.18 12.78 17.63
CA GLY A 261 28.24 11.76 17.53
C GLY A 261 28.40 11.02 16.19
N ILE A 262 27.68 11.37 15.13
CA ILE A 262 27.99 10.88 13.77
C ILE A 262 28.72 12.00 13.02
N SER A 263 30.04 11.89 12.89
CA SER A 263 30.80 12.68 11.91
C SER A 263 30.27 12.32 10.52
N ILE A 264 29.65 13.29 9.85
CA ILE A 264 29.34 13.18 8.43
C ILE A 264 30.70 13.12 7.72
N ASP A 265 31.10 11.93 7.27
CA ASP A 265 32.24 11.81 6.36
C ASP A 265 31.91 12.61 5.10
N LYS A 266 32.51 13.79 4.97
CA LYS A 266 32.40 14.65 3.79
C LYS A 266 33.33 14.20 2.66
N ASP A 267 34.04 13.08 2.80
CA ASP A 267 35.15 12.69 1.92
C ASP A 267 34.90 11.48 0.99
N SER A 268 33.66 11.01 0.82
CA SER A 268 33.36 9.90 -0.12
C SER A 268 33.49 10.25 -1.61
N HIS A 269 34.07 11.40 -1.97
CA HIS A 269 34.29 11.83 -3.36
C HIS A 269 35.75 12.05 -3.76
N LYS A 270 36.75 11.60 -2.97
CA LYS A 270 38.17 11.86 -3.29
C LYS A 270 39.01 10.71 -3.85
N ASN A 271 38.51 9.48 -3.98
CA ASN A 271 39.33 8.36 -4.47
C ASN A 271 38.78 7.74 -5.76
N LEU A 272 38.79 8.49 -6.85
CA LEU A 272 38.69 7.96 -8.22
C LEU A 272 39.49 8.85 -9.19
N THR A 273 40.75 9.13 -8.89
CA THR A 273 41.77 9.45 -9.91
C THR A 273 43.17 9.31 -9.32
N GLN A 274 44.07 8.73 -10.12
CA GLN A 274 45.52 8.52 -9.91
C GLN A 274 45.91 7.22 -9.18
N GLN A 275 46.31 6.20 -9.94
CA GLN A 275 47.73 5.95 -10.25
C GLN A 275 47.87 4.85 -11.33
N SER A 276 48.68 5.19 -12.34
CA SER A 276 49.43 4.37 -13.32
C SER A 276 48.80 3.10 -13.90
#